data_AF-A0A6M0IJ70-F1
#
_entry.id   AF-A0A6M0IJ70-F1
#
_cell.length_a   1.000
_cell.length_b   1.000
_cell.length_c   1.000
_cell.angle_alpha   90.00
_cell.angle_beta   90.00
_cell.angle_gamma   90.00
#
_symmetry.space_group_name_H-M   'P 1'
#
loop_
_entity.id
_entity.type
_entity.pdbx_description
1 polymer ?
#
loop_
_entity_poly.entity_id
_entity_poly.type
_entity_poly.pdbx_seq_one_letter_code
_entity_poly.pdbx_strand_id
1 'polypeptide(L)'
;MESLLFDFVQDIIALNSVEGFIKQYRKNLDLVGDKALAYELTEQSHEKWYKGRRMYSDRSTFHVVLSRYYAATKARQETVAC
;
A
#
# COMPACT_ATOMS: atom_id res chain seq x y z
N MET A 1 25.51 12.89 8.43
CA MET A 1 25.30 11.48 8.01
C MET A 1 24.13 10.84 8.75
N GLU A 2 23.26 11.60 9.44
CA GLU A 2 22.05 11.09 10.12
C GLU A 2 20.76 11.30 9.30
N SER A 3 20.75 12.22 8.34
CA SER A 3 19.54 12.54 7.54
C SER A 3 19.12 11.40 6.59
N LEU A 4 20.07 10.73 5.94
CA LEU A 4 19.77 9.62 5.01
C LEU A 4 19.10 8.42 5.69
N LEU A 5 19.41 8.17 6.96
CA LEU A 5 18.84 7.05 7.70
C LEU A 5 17.39 7.37 8.15
N PHE A 6 17.13 8.63 8.50
CA PHE A 6 15.79 9.08 8.91
C PHE A 6 14.81 9.03 7.73
N ASP A 7 15.22 9.52 6.57
CA ASP A 7 14.41 9.49 5.34
C ASP A 7 14.10 8.04 4.92
N PHE A 8 15.08 7.15 5.02
CA PHE A 8 14.92 5.73 4.73
C PHE A 8 13.93 5.02 5.68
N VAL A 9 13.97 5.35 6.97
CA VAL A 9 13.04 4.79 7.97
C VAL A 9 11.61 5.32 7.73
N GLN A 10 11.46 6.59 7.36
CA GLN A 10 10.16 7.16 7.00
C GLN A 10 9.56 6.49 5.76
N ASP A 11 10.36 6.22 4.73
CA ASP A 11 9.92 5.50 3.53
C ASP A 11 9.48 4.06 3.83
N ILE A 12 10.19 3.36 4.72
CA ILE A 12 9.84 2.02 5.18
C ILE A 12 8.51 2.05 5.97
N ILE A 13 8.33 3.00 6.88
CA ILE A 13 7.09 3.18 7.64
C ILE A 13 5.94 3.53 6.70
N ALA A 14 6.18 4.39 5.70
CA ALA A 14 5.19 4.75 4.70
C ALA A 14 4.74 3.51 3.91
N LEU A 15 5.66 2.67 3.43
CA LEU A 15 5.38 1.39 2.77
C LEU A 15 4.60 0.40 3.65
N ASN A 16 4.70 0.53 4.97
CA ASN A 16 4.01 -0.29 5.97
C ASN A 16 2.60 0.20 6.29
N SER A 17 2.25 1.42 5.89
CA SER A 17 0.91 1.95 6.09
C SER A 17 -0.06 1.39 5.06
N VAL A 18 -1.36 1.35 5.40
CA VAL A 18 -2.42 0.99 4.45
C VAL A 18 -2.32 1.84 3.18
N GLU A 19 -2.05 3.14 3.33
CA GLU A 19 -1.91 4.07 2.20
C GLU A 19 -0.69 3.76 1.33
N GLY A 20 0.47 3.49 1.91
CA GLY A 20 1.68 3.18 1.15
C GLY A 20 1.58 1.84 0.42
N PHE A 21 0.99 0.82 1.06
CA PHE A 21 0.72 -0.45 0.40
C PHE A 21 -0.25 -0.27 -0.79
N ILE A 22 -1.33 0.49 -0.61
CA ILE A 22 -2.28 0.81 -1.69
C ILE A 22 -1.58 1.59 -2.82
N LYS A 23 -0.71 2.55 -2.49
CA LYS A 23 0.05 3.33 -3.47
C LYS A 23 0.98 2.44 -4.29
N GLN A 24 1.68 1.51 -3.66
CA GLN A 24 2.56 0.56 -4.35
C GLN A 24 1.76 -0.44 -5.19
N TYR A 25 0.63 -0.93 -4.67
CA TYR A 25 -0.31 -1.77 -5.42
C TYR A 25 -0.78 -1.10 -6.71
N ARG A 26 -1.16 0.18 -6.65
CA ARG A 26 -1.57 0.93 -7.86
C ARG A 26 -0.45 1.06 -8.88
N LYS A 27 0.76 1.39 -8.46
CA LYS A 27 1.93 1.44 -9.37
C LYS A 27 2.16 0.10 -10.06
N ASN A 28 2.12 -0.99 -9.31
CA ASN A 28 2.28 -2.34 -9.87
C ASN A 28 1.11 -2.68 -10.81
N LEU A 29 -0.11 -2.27 -10.48
CA LEU A 29 -1.28 -2.46 -11.33
C LEU A 29 -1.19 -1.67 -12.64
N ASP A 30 -0.72 -0.43 -12.59
CA ASP A 30 -0.51 0.39 -13.79
C ASP A 30 0.59 -0.20 -14.69
N LEU A 31 1.56 -0.90 -14.11
CA LEU A 31 2.65 -1.56 -14.85
C LEU A 31 2.23 -2.89 -15.50
N VAL A 32 1.48 -3.73 -14.80
CA VAL A 32 1.18 -5.10 -15.25
C VAL A 32 -0.24 -5.31 -15.74
N GLY A 33 -1.17 -4.39 -15.44
CA GLY A 33 -2.59 -4.48 -15.80
C GLY A 33 -3.39 -5.58 -15.09
N ASP A 34 -2.73 -6.48 -14.36
CA ASP A 34 -3.35 -7.60 -13.66
C ASP A 34 -3.40 -7.38 -12.14
N LYS A 35 -4.60 -7.51 -11.55
CA LYS A 35 -4.85 -7.25 -10.13
C LYS A 35 -4.21 -8.28 -9.20
N ALA A 36 -4.15 -9.54 -9.61
CA ALA A 36 -3.57 -10.61 -8.79
C ALA A 36 -2.05 -10.49 -8.79
N LEU A 37 -1.44 -10.30 -9.96
CA LEU A 37 -0.01 -10.11 -10.09
C LEU A 37 0.47 -8.82 -9.41
N ALA A 38 -0.28 -7.73 -9.53
CA ALA A 38 0.04 -6.49 -8.83
C ALA A 38 0.02 -6.65 -7.30
N TYR A 39 -0.93 -7.42 -6.75
CA TYR A 39 -0.97 -7.74 -5.33
C TYR A 39 0.27 -8.54 -4.90
N GLU A 40 0.60 -9.62 -5.61
CA GLU A 40 1.75 -10.46 -5.29
C GLU A 40 3.07 -9.70 -5.37
N LEU A 41 3.28 -8.85 -6.38
CA LEU A 41 4.46 -7.99 -6.49
C LEU A 41 4.56 -6.98 -5.34
N THR A 42 3.43 -6.53 -4.82
CA THR A 42 3.36 -5.60 -3.69
C THR A 42 3.68 -6.31 -2.38
N GLU A 43 3.14 -7.51 -2.16
CA GLU A 43 3.49 -8.37 -1.02
C GLU A 43 4.98 -8.76 -1.06
N GLN A 44 5.54 -9.15 -2.21
CA GLN A 44 6.98 -9.47 -2.32
C GLN A 44 7.87 -8.28 -1.98
N SER A 45 7.47 -7.09 -2.43
CA SER A 45 8.18 -5.86 -2.09
C SER A 45 8.15 -5.62 -0.59
N HIS A 46 7.04 -5.94 0.09
CA HIS A 46 6.87 -5.84 1.53
C HIS A 46 7.66 -6.93 2.30
N GLU A 47 7.54 -8.20 1.90
CA GLU A 47 8.21 -9.34 2.53
C GLU A 47 9.74 -9.18 2.59
N LYS A 48 10.34 -8.57 1.55
CA LYS A 48 11.77 -8.24 1.49
C LYS A 48 12.23 -7.40 2.69
N TRP A 49 11.36 -6.55 3.22
CA TRP A 49 11.65 -5.66 4.35
C TRP A 49 11.18 -6.23 5.69
N TYR A 50 10.20 -7.13 5.71
CA TYR A 50 9.54 -7.62 6.93
C TYR A 50 9.77 -9.10 7.24
N LYS A 51 10.94 -9.62 6.84
CA LYS A 51 11.39 -10.99 7.17
C LYS A 51 10.40 -12.07 6.73
N GLY A 52 9.82 -11.91 5.53
CA GLY A 52 8.86 -12.87 4.98
C GLY A 52 7.47 -12.83 5.62
N ARG A 53 7.13 -11.76 6.34
CA ARG A 53 5.75 -11.53 6.81
C ARG A 53 4.95 -10.84 5.73
N ARG A 54 3.79 -11.40 5.41
CA ARG A 54 2.77 -10.76 4.58
C ARG A 54 2.09 -9.64 5.34
N MET A 55 1.72 -8.57 4.64
CA MET A 55 0.98 -7.47 5.24
C MET A 55 -0.47 -7.88 5.51
N TYR A 56 -1.08 -8.57 4.56
CA TYR A 56 -2.44 -9.10 4.67
C TYR A 56 -2.41 -10.63 4.71
N SER A 57 -3.36 -11.22 5.44
CA SER A 57 -3.51 -12.68 5.52
C SER A 57 -3.81 -13.32 4.16
N ASP A 58 -4.53 -12.59 3.31
CA ASP A 58 -4.98 -13.04 2.00
C ASP A 58 -5.43 -11.85 1.14
N ARG A 59 -5.57 -12.11 -0.17
CA ARG A 59 -5.98 -11.14 -1.18
C ARG A 59 -7.38 -10.56 -0.93
N SER A 60 -8.31 -11.34 -0.38
CA SER A 60 -9.68 -10.87 -0.13
C SER A 60 -9.69 -9.83 0.97
N THR A 61 -8.94 -10.09 2.05
CA THR A 61 -8.75 -9.14 3.15
C THR A 61 -8.18 -7.81 2.65
N PHE A 62 -7.15 -7.86 1.78
CA PHE A 62 -6.62 -6.65 1.14
C PHE A 62 -7.70 -5.88 0.34
N HIS A 63 -8.49 -6.57 -0.50
CA HIS A 63 -9.51 -5.88 -1.31
C HIS A 63 -10.64 -5.26 -0.48
N VAL A 64 -10.99 -5.86 0.66
CA VAL A 64 -11.94 -5.24 1.61
C VAL A 64 -11.37 -3.95 2.17
N VAL A 65 -10.09 -3.95 2.58
CA VAL A 65 -9.40 -2.76 3.08
C VAL A 65 -9.27 -1.70 1.99
N LEU A 66 -8.91 -2.07 0.76
CA LEU A 66 -8.82 -1.19 -0.39
C LEU A 66 -10.16 -0.51 -0.70
N SER A 67 -11.26 -1.27 -0.70
CA SER A 67 -12.60 -0.75 -0.94
C SER A 67 -13.02 0.27 0.13
N ARG A 68 -12.79 -0.06 1.42
CA ARG A 68 -13.08 0.84 2.54
C ARG A 68 -12.23 2.12 2.49
N TYR A 69 -10.96 1.99 2.12
CA TYR A 69 -10.07 3.13 1.94
C TYR A 69 -10.62 4.10 0.90
N TYR A 70 -10.99 3.63 -0.29
CA TYR A 70 -11.53 4.50 -1.34
C TYR A 70 -12.88 5.12 -0.97
N ALA A 71 -13.77 4.37 -0.30
CA ALA A 71 -15.02 4.93 0.19
C ALA A 71 -14.78 6.08 1.18
N ALA A 72 -13.84 5.91 2.11
CA ALA A 72 -13.47 6.95 3.07
C ALA A 72 -12.79 8.16 2.40
N THR A 73 -11.89 7.93 1.44
CA THR A 73 -11.25 9.02 0.68
C THR A 73 -12.26 9.83 -0.11
N LYS A 74 -13.22 9.16 -0.77
CA LYS A 74 -14.29 9.81 -1.52
C LYS A 74 -15.17 10.67 -0.61
N ALA A 75 -15.62 10.12 0.52
CA ALA A 75 -16.44 10.86 1.49
C ALA A 75 -15.74 12.12 2.03
N ARG A 76 -14.42 12.04 2.27
CA ARG A 76 -13.61 13.22 2.67
C ARG A 76 -13.56 14.28 1.59
N GLN A 77 -13.38 13.89 0.32
CA GLN A 77 -13.37 14.84 -0.81
C GLN A 77 -14.72 15.56 -0.96
N GLU A 78 -15.82 14.84 -0.79
CA GLU A 78 -17.18 15.40 -0.84
C GLU A 78 -17.45 16.37 0.33
N THR A 79 -16.87 16.12 1.51
CA THR A 79 -17.02 17.00 2.67
C THR A 79 -16.21 18.30 2.54
N VAL A 80 -15.02 18.24 1.91
CA VAL A 80 -14.14 19.41 1.72
C VAL A 80 -14.60 20.32 0.56
N ALA A 81 -15.40 19.78 -0.37
CA ALA A 81 -15.95 20.53 -1.49
C ALA A 81 -17.25 21.31 -1.16
N CYS A 82 -17.75 21.19 0.08
CA CYS A 82 -18.98 21.82 0.57
C CYS A 82 -18.65 23.02 1.48
#